data_AF-A0A8S4BNJ0-F1
#
_entry.id   AF-A0A8S4BNJ0-F1
#
_cell.length_a   1.000
_cell.length_b   1.000
_cell.length_c   1.000
_cell.angle_alpha   90.00
_cell.angle_beta   90.00
_cell.angle_gamma   90.00
#
_symmetry.space_group_name_H-M   'P 1'
#
loop_
_entity.id
_entity.type
_entity.pdbx_description
1 polymer ?
#
loop_
_entity_poly.entity_id
_entity_poly.type
_entity_poly.pdbx_seq_one_letter_code
_entity_poly.pdbx_strand_id
1 'polypeptide(L)'
;MRGCGAGARPRHWLTLLSGMLECLGFAGVVFGFASLVFVLKEEGYFGELCGSPSNSSSGLPLTACSSQDEQFSMVFTIASFLNNFLSLVNGYLFDRFGTMVTRLLGMFLLLCPAAFPQVLFPALSCLAVGGILLLITNMQVGNLFAAHRSTIITLYNGAFDSSSAVFFVIKVNLLAPFLSIKSHSLLSAALRSLF
;
A
#
# COMPACT_ATOMS: atom_id res chain seq x y z
N MET A 1 1.26 12.52 45.11
CA MET A 1 0.26 11.55 44.63
C MET A 1 -0.96 12.33 44.16
N ARG A 2 -1.13 12.56 42.85
CA ARG A 2 -2.30 13.27 42.30
C ARG A 2 -3.01 12.36 41.32
N GLY A 3 -4.31 12.18 41.54
CA GLY A 3 -5.17 11.28 40.78
C GLY A 3 -5.21 11.61 39.30
N CYS A 4 -4.94 10.61 38.45
CA CYS A 4 -5.06 10.70 36.99
C CYS A 4 -5.35 9.30 36.39
N GLY A 5 -6.30 8.57 36.97
CA GLY A 5 -6.58 7.18 36.58
C GLY A 5 -7.64 7.02 35.48
N ALA A 6 -8.63 7.91 35.41
CA ALA A 6 -9.79 7.74 34.54
C ALA A 6 -9.60 8.33 33.12
N GLY A 7 -8.86 9.44 32.99
CA GLY A 7 -8.63 10.11 31.69
C GLY A 7 -7.42 9.60 30.89
N ALA A 8 -6.49 8.87 31.51
CA ALA A 8 -5.32 8.30 30.84
C ALA A 8 -5.67 7.07 29.98
N ARG A 9 -6.56 6.21 30.47
CA ARG A 9 -7.03 5.01 29.76
C ARG A 9 -7.68 5.32 28.40
N PRO A 10 -8.67 6.24 28.27
CA PRO A 10 -9.26 6.55 26.98
C PRO A 10 -8.23 7.18 26.02
N ARG A 11 -7.31 8.01 26.53
CA ARG A 11 -6.22 8.55 25.71
C ARG A 11 -5.31 7.46 25.13
N HIS A 12 -4.92 6.46 25.93
CA HIS A 12 -4.08 5.36 25.44
C HIS A 12 -4.80 4.52 24.37
N TRP A 13 -6.10 4.24 24.56
CA TRP A 13 -6.91 3.54 23.56
C TRP A 13 -7.10 4.35 22.28
N LEU A 14 -7.30 5.67 22.38
CA LEU A 14 -7.37 6.56 21.23
C LEU A 14 -6.03 6.57 20.45
N THR A 15 -4.89 6.62 21.14
CA THR A 15 -3.56 6.54 20.49
C THR A 15 -3.34 5.20 19.80
N LEU A 16 -3.78 4.10 20.41
CA LEU A 16 -3.73 2.78 19.79
C LEU A 16 -4.60 2.72 18.54
N LEU A 17 -5.84 3.18 18.62
CA LEU A 17 -6.78 3.16 17.50
C LEU A 17 -6.30 4.06 16.35
N SER A 18 -5.80 5.26 16.65
CA SER A 18 -5.24 6.15 15.63
C SER A 18 -4.03 5.53 14.93
N GLY A 19 -3.13 4.90 15.69
CA GLY A 19 -1.98 4.20 15.10
C GLY A 19 -2.42 3.02 14.21
N MET A 20 -3.44 2.25 14.62
CA MET A 20 -3.96 1.16 13.80
C MET A 20 -4.54 1.67 12.48
N LEU A 21 -5.28 2.78 12.53
CA LEU A 21 -5.81 3.43 11.33
C LEU A 21 -4.69 3.96 10.42
N GLU A 22 -3.63 4.53 10.99
CA GLU A 22 -2.44 4.95 10.23
C GLU A 22 -1.77 3.76 9.53
N CYS A 23 -1.61 2.63 10.23
CA CYS A 23 -1.03 1.41 9.66
C CYS A 23 -1.92 0.81 8.55
N LEU A 24 -3.24 0.83 8.73
CA LEU A 24 -4.20 0.35 7.72
C LEU A 24 -4.23 1.24 6.47
N GLY A 25 -4.12 2.55 6.63
CA GLY A 25 -4.29 3.51 5.54
C GLY A 25 -3.03 3.74 4.69
N PHE A 26 -1.86 3.83 5.33
CA PHE A 26 -0.66 4.36 4.66
C PHE A 26 0.50 3.37 4.56
N ALA A 27 0.51 2.32 5.38
CA ALA A 27 1.75 1.61 5.67
C ALA A 27 1.97 0.34 4.84
N GLY A 28 0.94 -0.35 4.34
CA GLY A 28 1.12 -1.60 3.57
C GLY A 28 0.70 -1.54 2.10
N VAL A 29 1.03 -0.45 1.42
CA VAL A 29 0.96 -0.33 -0.05
C VAL A 29 1.65 -1.51 -0.75
N VAL A 30 2.76 -2.00 -0.18
CA VAL A 30 3.55 -3.12 -0.74
C VAL A 30 2.75 -4.43 -0.75
N PHE A 31 1.99 -4.72 0.30
CA PHE A 31 1.14 -5.94 0.35
C PHE A 31 -0.07 -5.81 -0.58
N GLY A 32 -0.59 -4.60 -0.76
CA GLY A 32 -1.64 -4.30 -1.73
C GLY A 32 -1.18 -4.22 -3.18
N PHE A 33 0.13 -4.37 -3.46
CA PHE A 33 0.72 -4.11 -4.78
C PHE A 33 0.05 -4.92 -5.89
N ALA A 34 -0.28 -6.19 -5.65
CA ALA A 34 -0.97 -7.03 -6.62
C ALA A 34 -2.31 -6.42 -7.07
N SER A 35 -3.05 -5.75 -6.17
CA SER A 35 -4.29 -5.03 -6.52
C SER A 35 -3.99 -3.70 -7.23
N LEU A 36 -2.95 -2.99 -6.80
CA LEU A 36 -2.52 -1.72 -7.37
C LEU A 36 -2.07 -1.84 -8.83
N VAL A 37 -1.40 -2.94 -9.19
CA VAL A 37 -0.96 -3.22 -10.57
C VAL A 37 -2.14 -3.20 -11.56
N PHE A 38 -3.32 -3.69 -11.16
CA PHE A 38 -4.49 -3.64 -12.05
C PHE A 38 -4.89 -2.21 -12.40
N VAL A 39 -4.92 -1.32 -11.40
CA VAL A 39 -5.26 0.09 -11.59
C VAL A 39 -4.17 0.79 -12.42
N LEU A 40 -2.89 0.53 -12.13
CA LEU A 40 -1.77 1.09 -12.88
C LEU A 40 -1.78 0.67 -14.37
N LYS A 41 -2.20 -0.56 -14.65
CA LYS A 41 -2.38 -1.04 -16.03
C LYS A 41 -3.52 -0.30 -16.73
N GLU A 42 -4.63 -0.02 -16.05
CA GLU A 42 -5.75 0.76 -16.61
C GLU A 42 -5.34 2.22 -16.90
N GLU A 43 -4.50 2.82 -16.05
CA GLU A 43 -3.90 4.15 -16.25
C GLU A 43 -2.81 4.18 -17.34
N GLY A 44 -2.51 3.04 -17.98
CA GLY A 44 -1.56 2.97 -19.10
C GLY A 44 -0.08 2.97 -18.70
N TYR A 45 0.27 2.79 -17.42
CA TYR A 45 1.67 2.67 -17.01
C TYR A 45 2.35 1.51 -17.73
N PHE A 46 3.57 1.74 -18.24
CA PHE A 46 4.35 0.75 -19.00
C PHE A 46 3.65 0.20 -20.26
N GLY A 47 2.55 0.81 -20.71
CA GLY A 47 1.83 0.40 -21.92
C GLY A 47 2.67 0.50 -23.19
N GLU A 48 3.65 1.42 -23.22
CA GLU A 48 4.57 1.62 -24.36
C GLU A 48 5.47 0.40 -24.64
N LEU A 49 5.73 -0.44 -23.63
CA LEU A 49 6.52 -1.67 -23.79
C LEU A 49 5.75 -2.75 -24.53
N CYS A 50 4.42 -2.62 -24.58
CA CYS A 50 3.52 -3.45 -25.35
C CYS A 50 3.34 -2.75 -26.70
N GLY A 51 4.34 -2.89 -27.57
CA GLY A 51 4.45 -2.13 -28.81
C GLY A 51 3.16 -2.11 -29.66
N SER A 52 3.02 -1.05 -30.47
CA SER A 52 1.91 -0.88 -31.41
C SER A 52 1.57 -2.16 -32.18
N PRO A 53 0.28 -2.41 -32.48
CA PRO A 53 -0.17 -3.60 -33.17
C PRO A 53 0.40 -3.63 -34.59
N SER A 54 1.59 -4.22 -34.75
CA SER A 54 2.11 -4.60 -36.04
C SER A 54 1.32 -5.84 -36.50
N ASN A 55 0.30 -5.59 -37.32
CA ASN A 55 -0.30 -6.53 -38.29
C ASN A 55 -0.33 -7.99 -37.84
N SER A 56 -1.03 -8.30 -36.75
CA SER A 56 -1.41 -9.66 -36.42
C SER A 56 -2.92 -9.71 -36.28
N SER A 57 -3.55 -10.15 -37.36
CA SER A 57 -4.97 -10.39 -37.57
C SER A 57 -5.49 -11.56 -36.72
N SER A 58 -5.35 -11.48 -35.40
CA SER A 58 -5.93 -12.43 -34.46
C SER A 58 -6.34 -11.70 -33.21
N GLY A 59 -7.64 -11.41 -33.10
CA GLY A 59 -8.26 -10.70 -32.00
C GLY A 59 -8.18 -11.46 -30.68
N LEU A 60 -7.03 -11.34 -29.99
CA LEU A 60 -6.98 -11.50 -28.55
C LEU A 60 -7.09 -10.13 -27.89
N PRO A 61 -7.82 -10.01 -26.78
CA PRO A 61 -8.08 -8.72 -26.15
C PRO A 61 -6.75 -8.13 -25.63
N LEU A 62 -6.77 -6.83 -25.33
CA LEU A 62 -5.82 -6.06 -24.50
C LEU A 62 -5.48 -6.73 -23.15
N THR A 63 -4.93 -7.95 -23.17
CA THR A 63 -4.80 -8.85 -22.04
C THR A 63 -3.43 -9.54 -22.13
N ALA A 64 -2.61 -9.32 -21.10
CA ALA A 64 -1.33 -9.99 -20.83
C ALA A 64 -0.17 -9.65 -21.77
N CYS A 65 0.38 -8.45 -21.63
CA CYS A 65 1.71 -8.12 -22.12
C CYS A 65 2.76 -8.54 -21.07
N SER A 66 3.53 -9.59 -21.37
CA SER A 66 4.52 -10.15 -20.43
C SER A 66 5.58 -9.14 -20.01
N SER A 67 6.02 -8.27 -20.93
CA SER A 67 7.03 -7.23 -20.65
C SER A 67 6.54 -6.18 -19.66
N GLN A 68 5.23 -5.88 -19.65
CA GLN A 68 4.64 -4.95 -18.68
C GLN A 68 4.63 -5.56 -17.27
N ASP A 69 4.25 -6.84 -17.18
CA ASP A 69 4.25 -7.60 -15.92
C ASP A 69 5.66 -7.79 -15.35
N GLU A 70 6.65 -7.95 -16.23
CA GLU A 70 8.07 -8.03 -15.85
C GLU A 70 8.55 -6.73 -15.18
N GLN A 71 8.18 -5.56 -15.74
CA GLN A 71 8.52 -4.27 -15.12
C GLN A 71 7.87 -4.11 -13.74
N PHE A 72 6.58 -4.42 -13.60
CA PHE A 72 5.91 -4.36 -12.29
C PHE A 72 6.54 -5.31 -11.27
N SER A 73 6.96 -6.51 -11.69
CA SER A 73 7.69 -7.45 -10.84
C SER A 73 9.04 -6.89 -10.38
N MET A 74 9.78 -6.22 -11.27
CA MET A 74 11.03 -5.55 -10.92
C MET A 74 10.82 -4.41 -9.92
N VAL A 75 9.79 -3.58 -10.12
CA VAL A 75 9.43 -2.50 -9.18
C VAL A 75 9.16 -3.07 -7.78
N PHE A 76 8.35 -4.13 -7.69
CA PHE A 76 8.07 -4.80 -6.42
C PHE A 76 9.34 -5.38 -5.78
N THR A 77 10.19 -6.01 -6.58
CA THR A 77 11.44 -6.62 -6.11
C THR A 77 12.38 -5.57 -5.54
N ILE A 78 12.58 -4.44 -6.23
CA ILE A 78 13.43 -3.34 -5.77
C ILE A 78 12.87 -2.72 -4.49
N ALA A 79 11.56 -2.43 -4.45
CA ALA A 79 10.92 -1.87 -3.26
C ALA A 79 11.05 -2.81 -2.05
N SER A 80 10.83 -4.11 -2.24
CA SER A 80 10.97 -5.12 -1.19
C SER A 80 12.42 -5.27 -0.72
N PHE A 81 13.38 -5.24 -1.64
CA PHE A 81 14.80 -5.31 -1.31
C PHE A 81 15.23 -4.08 -0.50
N LEU A 82 14.88 -2.87 -0.97
CA LEU A 82 15.18 -1.63 -0.26
C LEU A 82 14.53 -1.57 1.11
N ASN A 83 13.29 -2.05 1.24
CA ASN A 83 12.61 -2.11 2.54
C ASN A 83 13.38 -2.96 3.56
N ASN A 84 13.84 -4.15 3.15
CA ASN A 84 14.63 -5.04 4.02
C ASN A 84 16.03 -4.47 4.30
N PHE A 85 16.73 -3.99 3.29
CA PHE A 85 18.08 -3.46 3.43
C PHE A 85 18.11 -2.20 4.31
N LEU A 86 17.19 -1.27 4.06
CA LEU A 86 17.06 -0.05 4.85
C LEU A 86 16.42 -0.31 6.21
N SER A 87 15.80 -1.47 6.46
CA SER A 87 15.29 -1.82 7.80
C SER A 87 16.39 -1.79 8.85
N LEU A 88 17.61 -2.23 8.52
CA LEU A 88 18.76 -2.16 9.43
C LEU A 88 19.16 -0.71 9.72
N VAL A 89 19.26 0.11 8.66
CA VAL A 89 19.61 1.54 8.76
C VAL A 89 18.54 2.29 9.57
N ASN A 90 17.27 2.00 9.31
CA ASN A 90 16.12 2.55 10.00
C ASN A 90 16.09 2.16 11.48
N GLY A 91 16.43 0.90 11.80
CA GLY A 91 16.58 0.42 13.17
C GLY A 91 17.67 1.19 13.92
N TYR A 92 18.84 1.34 13.30
CA TYR A 92 19.92 2.15 13.87
C TYR A 92 19.49 3.61 14.09
N LEU A 93 18.81 4.21 13.11
CA LEU A 93 18.32 5.59 13.21
C LEU A 93 17.32 5.74 14.35
N PHE A 94 16.40 4.79 14.50
CA PHE A 94 15.43 4.74 15.58
C PHE A 94 16.08 4.62 16.95
N ASP A 95 17.07 3.74 17.09
CA ASP A 95 17.78 3.53 18.35
C ASP A 95 18.61 4.77 18.73
N ARG A 96 19.17 5.49 17.75
CA ARG A 96 20.05 6.64 18.00
C ARG A 96 19.30 7.96 18.20
N PHE A 97 18.29 8.23 17.39
CA PHE A 97 17.58 9.53 17.36
C PHE A 97 16.18 9.48 17.99
N GLY A 98 15.68 8.28 18.33
CA GLY A 98 14.39 8.08 18.97
C GLY A 98 13.20 8.24 18.02
N THR A 99 11.99 8.06 18.58
CA THR A 99 10.73 7.96 17.81
C THR A 99 10.39 9.17 16.96
N MET A 100 10.59 10.37 17.49
CA MET A 100 10.06 11.58 16.87
C MET A 100 10.74 11.85 15.53
N VAL A 101 12.07 11.72 15.49
CA VAL A 101 12.86 11.90 14.27
C VAL A 101 12.53 10.81 13.26
N THR A 102 12.45 9.56 13.70
CA THR A 102 12.09 8.43 12.81
C THR A 102 10.69 8.58 12.23
N ARG A 103 9.74 9.10 13.01
CA ARG A 103 8.36 9.35 12.55
C ARG A 103 8.31 10.49 11.53
N LEU A 104 9.06 11.58 11.75
CA LEU A 104 9.19 12.66 10.76
C LEU A 104 9.78 12.14 9.46
N LEU A 105 10.83 11.32 9.53
CA LEU A 105 11.43 10.70 8.35
C LEU A 105 10.43 9.80 7.61
N GLY A 106 9.67 8.97 8.34
CA GLY A 106 8.61 8.14 7.76
C GLY A 106 7.54 8.98 7.03
N MET A 107 7.06 10.06 7.65
CA MET A 107 6.10 10.97 7.02
C MET A 107 6.66 11.65 5.77
N PHE A 108 7.93 12.07 5.80
CA PHE A 108 8.59 12.64 4.63
C PHE A 108 8.68 11.63 3.48
N LEU A 109 9.05 10.38 3.77
CA LEU A 109 9.12 9.32 2.76
C LEU A 109 7.75 8.97 2.18
N LEU A 110 6.68 9.01 3.00
CA LEU A 110 5.31 8.79 2.53
C LEU A 110 4.78 9.92 1.62
N LEU A 111 5.33 11.13 1.73
CA LEU A 111 5.00 12.26 0.87
C LEU A 111 5.81 12.29 -0.44
N CYS A 112 6.90 11.53 -0.52
CA CYS A 112 7.78 11.46 -1.69
C CYS A 112 7.06 11.13 -3.02
N PRO A 113 6.05 10.24 -3.09
CA PRO A 113 5.31 9.96 -4.33
C PRO A 113 4.65 11.20 -4.94
N ALA A 114 4.22 12.16 -4.11
CA ALA A 114 3.64 13.40 -4.61
C ALA A 114 4.68 14.32 -5.28
N ALA A 115 5.96 14.16 -4.94
CA ALA A 115 7.06 14.91 -5.56
C ALA A 115 7.52 14.29 -6.90
N PHE A 116 7.34 12.98 -7.08
CA PHE A 116 7.77 12.25 -8.29
C PHE A 116 6.66 11.35 -8.85
N PRO A 117 5.51 11.91 -9.27
CA PRO A 117 4.36 11.12 -9.74
C PRO A 117 4.69 10.29 -10.98
N GLN A 118 5.64 10.76 -11.80
CA GLN A 118 6.02 10.11 -13.06
C GLN A 118 6.92 8.87 -12.86
N VAL A 119 7.52 8.69 -11.67
CA VAL A 119 8.54 7.66 -11.46
C VAL A 119 8.04 6.64 -10.43
N LEU A 120 7.45 5.56 -10.93
CA LEU A 120 6.83 4.50 -10.10
C LEU A 120 7.85 3.81 -9.16
N PHE A 121 9.09 3.62 -9.62
CA PHE A 121 10.17 2.95 -8.89
C PHE A 121 10.53 3.61 -7.54
N PRO A 122 10.95 4.90 -7.50
CA PRO A 122 11.26 5.58 -6.25
C PRO A 122 10.00 5.83 -5.42
N ALA A 123 8.84 6.09 -6.04
CA ALA A 123 7.59 6.29 -5.31
C ALA A 123 7.22 5.07 -4.46
N LEU A 124 7.22 3.86 -5.03
CA LEU A 124 6.91 2.63 -4.28
C LEU A 124 7.98 2.28 -3.25
N SER A 125 9.25 2.52 -3.57
CA SER A 125 10.34 2.29 -2.63
C SER A 125 10.25 3.22 -1.41
N CYS A 126 9.96 4.51 -1.60
CA CYS A 126 9.74 5.45 -0.52
C CYS A 126 8.49 5.11 0.31
N LEU A 127 7.40 4.67 -0.32
CA LEU A 127 6.20 4.20 0.39
C LEU A 127 6.49 2.96 1.24
N ALA A 128 7.23 1.99 0.70
CA ALA A 128 7.63 0.78 1.43
C ALA A 128 8.42 1.14 2.70
N VAL A 129 9.47 1.96 2.54
CA VAL A 129 10.36 2.37 3.63
C VAL A 129 9.63 3.29 4.62
N GLY A 130 8.80 4.22 4.14
CA GLY A 130 8.00 5.10 4.99
C GLY A 130 6.97 4.32 5.83
N GLY A 131 6.34 3.30 5.23
CA GLY A 131 5.37 2.42 5.88
C GLY A 131 5.98 1.64 7.05
N ILE A 132 7.16 1.02 6.85
CA ILE A 132 7.83 0.28 7.93
C ILE A 132 8.27 1.22 9.08
N LEU A 133 8.69 2.46 8.77
CA LEU A 133 9.03 3.45 9.80
C LEU A 133 7.81 3.87 10.64
N LEU A 134 6.66 4.06 10.01
CA LEU A 134 5.41 4.29 10.75
C LEU A 134 5.05 3.11 11.65
N LEU A 135 5.19 1.88 11.15
CA LEU A 135 4.94 0.68 11.95
C LEU A 135 5.85 0.63 13.19
N ILE A 136 7.16 0.78 13.01
CA ILE A 136 8.15 0.74 14.10
C ILE A 136 7.85 1.81 15.16
N THR A 137 7.51 3.03 14.73
CA THR A 137 7.19 4.12 15.66
C THR A 137 5.86 3.88 16.39
N ASN A 138 4.86 3.31 15.73
CA ASN A 138 3.58 2.95 16.34
C ASN A 138 3.70 1.78 17.34
N MET A 139 4.65 0.86 17.15
CA MET A 139 4.92 -0.21 18.12
C MET A 139 5.33 0.32 19.51
N GLN A 140 5.89 1.55 19.60
CA GLN A 140 6.20 2.16 20.89
C GLN A 140 4.96 2.43 21.75
N VAL A 141 3.79 2.57 21.14
CA VAL A 141 2.51 2.68 21.86
C VAL A 141 2.27 1.45 22.75
N GLY A 142 2.81 0.28 22.38
CA GLY A 142 2.77 -0.92 23.21
C GLY A 142 3.40 -0.72 24.60
N ASN A 143 4.37 0.21 24.75
CA ASN A 143 4.98 0.51 26.04
C ASN A 143 4.00 1.20 27.01
N LEU A 144 2.94 1.86 26.51
CA LEU A 144 1.87 2.46 27.33
C LEU A 144 1.00 1.40 28.03
N PHE A 145 1.03 0.16 27.53
CA PHE A 145 0.29 -0.98 28.06
C PHE A 145 1.28 -2.09 28.46
N ALA A 146 2.12 -1.82 29.45
CA ALA A 146 3.20 -2.72 29.85
C ALA A 146 2.77 -4.20 30.03
N ALA A 147 1.55 -4.46 30.54
CA ALA A 147 1.01 -5.81 30.72
C ALA A 147 0.64 -6.54 29.41
N HIS A 148 0.35 -5.81 28.34
CA HIS A 148 -0.12 -6.34 27.04
C HIS A 148 0.72 -5.83 25.87
N ARG A 149 1.97 -5.44 26.12
CA ARG A 149 2.86 -4.85 25.11
C ARG A 149 3.00 -5.72 23.87
N SER A 150 3.24 -7.02 24.05
CA SER A 150 3.38 -7.98 22.95
C SER A 150 2.11 -8.07 22.12
N THR A 151 0.95 -8.19 22.76
CA THR A 151 -0.36 -8.22 22.09
C THR A 151 -0.58 -6.99 21.22
N ILE A 152 -0.23 -5.80 21.71
CA ILE A 152 -0.38 -4.56 20.95
C ILE A 152 0.57 -4.50 19.76
N ILE A 153 1.83 -4.92 19.94
CA ILE A 153 2.80 -5.00 18.85
C ILE A 153 2.29 -5.98 17.77
N THR A 154 1.74 -7.13 18.17
CA THR A 154 1.15 -8.09 17.24
C THR A 154 -0.07 -7.50 16.52
N LEU A 155 -0.93 -6.75 17.22
CA LEU A 155 -2.07 -6.07 16.59
C LEU A 155 -1.62 -5.05 15.54
N TYR A 156 -0.53 -4.32 15.79
CA TYR A 156 0.04 -3.39 14.81
C TYR A 156 0.57 -4.10 13.56
N ASN A 157 1.29 -5.21 13.71
CA ASN A 157 1.73 -6.03 12.56
C ASN A 157 0.52 -6.57 11.79
N GLY A 158 -0.49 -7.11 12.51
CA GLY A 158 -1.71 -7.60 11.88
C GLY A 158 -2.45 -6.51 11.10
N ALA A 159 -2.56 -5.30 11.65
CA ALA A 159 -3.14 -4.15 10.95
C ALA A 159 -2.32 -3.74 9.71
N PHE A 160 -0.99 -3.76 9.82
CA PHE A 160 -0.07 -3.47 8.72
C PHE A 160 -0.21 -4.48 7.57
N ASP A 161 -0.22 -5.78 7.86
CA ASP A 161 -0.39 -6.83 6.85
C ASP A 161 -1.80 -6.79 6.22
N SER A 162 -2.81 -6.48 7.03
CA SER A 162 -4.23 -6.38 6.61
C SER A 162 -4.53 -5.14 5.75
N SER A 163 -3.63 -4.15 5.68
CA SER A 163 -3.83 -2.96 4.84
C SER A 163 -3.99 -3.30 3.34
N SER A 164 -3.47 -4.44 2.90
CA SER A 164 -3.71 -5.02 1.56
C SER A 164 -5.20 -5.18 1.25
N ALA A 165 -6.03 -5.48 2.26
CA ALA A 165 -7.47 -5.60 2.11
C ALA A 165 -8.13 -4.26 1.74
N VAL A 166 -7.59 -3.12 2.21
CA VAL A 166 -8.09 -1.79 1.84
C VAL A 166 -7.90 -1.55 0.34
N PHE A 167 -6.71 -1.88 -0.20
CA PHE A 167 -6.44 -1.79 -1.64
C PHE A 167 -7.30 -2.74 -2.46
N PHE A 168 -7.58 -3.94 -1.93
CA PHE A 168 -8.50 -4.88 -2.56
C PHE A 168 -9.93 -4.34 -2.60
N VAL A 169 -10.43 -3.77 -1.50
CA VAL A 169 -11.76 -3.14 -1.43
C VAL A 169 -11.86 -1.95 -2.39
N ILE A 170 -10.81 -1.13 -2.51
CA ILE A 170 -10.74 -0.05 -3.51
C ILE A 170 -10.83 -0.63 -4.92
N LYS A 171 -10.03 -1.65 -5.24
CA LYS A 171 -10.07 -2.33 -6.53
C LYS A 171 -11.47 -2.85 -6.85
N VAL A 172 -12.13 -3.53 -5.91
CA VAL A 172 -13.48 -4.08 -6.11
C VAL A 172 -14.51 -2.96 -6.30
N ASN A 173 -14.47 -1.91 -5.48
CA ASN A 173 -15.41 -0.79 -5.61
C ASN A 173 -15.19 0.04 -6.88
N LEU A 174 -13.94 0.19 -7.33
CA LEU A 174 -13.61 0.90 -8.57
C LEU A 174 -14.00 0.06 -9.81
N LEU A 175 -13.80 -1.25 -9.75
CA LEU A 175 -14.09 -2.18 -10.84
C LEU A 175 -15.57 -2.58 -10.92
N ALA A 176 -16.32 -2.54 -9.81
CA ALA A 176 -17.75 -2.86 -9.78
C ALA A 176 -18.62 -2.01 -10.73
N PRO A 177 -18.51 -0.67 -10.80
CA PRO A 177 -19.23 0.12 -11.79
C PRO A 177 -18.72 -0.17 -13.20
N PHE A 178 -17.43 -0.44 -13.39
CA PHE A 178 -16.86 -0.78 -14.71
C PHE A 178 -17.40 -2.12 -15.23
N LEU A 179 -17.49 -3.14 -14.37
CA LEU A 179 -18.12 -4.44 -14.67
C LEU A 179 -19.62 -4.31 -14.91
N SER A 180 -20.33 -3.46 -14.17
CA SER A 180 -21.75 -3.19 -14.40
C SER A 180 -21.96 -2.56 -15.79
N ILE A 181 -21.17 -1.56 -16.16
CA ILE A 181 -21.24 -0.92 -17.49
C ILE A 181 -20.86 -1.91 -18.62
N LYS A 182 -19.82 -2.72 -18.42
CA LYS A 182 -19.41 -3.75 -19.40
C LYS A 182 -20.43 -4.88 -19.53
N SER A 183 -21.12 -5.25 -18.44
CA SER A 183 -22.18 -6.25 -18.47
C SER A 183 -23.41 -5.75 -19.23
N HIS A 184 -23.80 -4.48 -19.05
CA HIS A 184 -24.85 -3.84 -19.83
C HIS A 184 -24.48 -3.70 -21.31
N SER A 185 -23.22 -3.34 -21.62
CA SER A 185 -22.78 -3.22 -23.01
C SER A 185 -22.65 -4.58 -23.70
N LEU A 186 -22.13 -5.61 -23.04
CA LEU A 186 -22.07 -6.99 -23.56
C LEU A 186 -23.46 -7.60 -23.75
N LEU A 187 -24.38 -7.38 -22.82
CA LEU A 187 -25.75 -7.89 -22.91
C LEU A 187 -26.53 -7.19 -24.04
N SER A 188 -26.30 -5.89 -24.25
CA SER A 188 -26.84 -5.14 -25.40
C SER A 188 -26.23 -5.54 -26.74
N ALA A 189 -24.93 -5.88 -26.78
CA ALA A 189 -24.25 -6.36 -27.99
C ALA A 189 -24.67 -7.78 -28.34
N ALA A 190 -24.84 -8.66 -27.35
CA ALA A 190 -25.39 -10.01 -27.54
C ALA A 190 -26.83 -9.97 -28.06
N LEU A 191 -27.69 -9.09 -27.51
CA LEU A 191 -29.07 -8.90 -28.00
C LEU A 191 -29.13 -8.39 -29.44
N ARG A 192 -28.21 -7.50 -29.87
CA ARG A 192 -28.10 -7.04 -31.27
C ARG A 192 -27.54 -8.07 -32.23
N SER A 193 -26.93 -9.14 -31.74
CA SER A 193 -26.46 -10.26 -32.58
C SER A 193 -27.49 -11.38 -32.73
N LEU A 194 -28.56 -11.33 -31.94
CA LEU A 194 -29.65 -12.32 -31.90
C LEU A 194 -30.93 -11.87 -32.63
N PHE A 195 -31.01 -10.59 -33.04
CA PHE A 195 -32.06 -9.98 -33.85
C PHE A 195 -31.44 -9.19 -35.00
#